data_AF-A0A8J9WR98-F1
#
_entry.id   AF-A0A8J9WR98-F1
#
_cell.length_a   1.000
_cell.length_b   1.000
_cell.length_c   1.000
_cell.angle_alpha   90.00
_cell.angle_beta   90.00
_cell.angle_gamma   90.00
#
_symmetry.space_group_name_H-M   'P 1'
#
loop_
_entity.id
_entity.type
_entity.pdbx_description
1 polymer ?
#
loop_
_entity_poly.entity_id
_entity_poly.type
_entity_poly.pdbx_seq_one_letter_code
_entity_poly.pdbx_strand_id
1 'polypeptide(L)'
;MPFALPFRTNPLDNGFELSLLRINQAGRPVSIGDIVATVEPEPGVGNVLFVRFYDTPDSGMDRRTPLPTDQWERLRAAADACVDIPVLMSSLPAAIKSAVTQSRQ
;
A
#
# COMPACT_ATOMS: atom_id res chain seq x y z
N MET A 1 -8.44 -1.43 -17.02
CA MET A 1 -7.16 -1.86 -16.42
C MET A 1 -7.37 -1.91 -14.90
N PRO A 2 -7.25 -3.08 -14.24
CA PRO A 2 -7.52 -3.19 -12.81
C PRO A 2 -6.40 -2.62 -11.93
N PHE A 3 -5.19 -2.46 -12.48
CA PHE A 3 -4.01 -2.05 -11.74
C PHE A 3 -4.00 -0.56 -11.40
N ALA A 4 -3.69 -0.26 -10.14
CA ALA A 4 -3.31 1.05 -9.67
C ALA A 4 -1.85 1.31 -10.03
N LEU A 5 -1.57 2.39 -10.75
CA LEU A 5 -0.22 2.77 -11.16
C LEU A 5 0.32 3.82 -10.21
N PRO A 6 1.53 3.63 -9.65
CA PRO A 6 2.25 4.72 -9.02
C PRO A 6 2.50 5.82 -10.04
N PHE A 7 2.10 7.06 -9.72
CA PHE A 7 2.31 8.20 -10.63
C PHE A 7 3.13 9.34 -10.01
N ARG A 8 3.28 9.34 -8.68
CA ARG A 8 4.06 10.32 -7.95
C ARG A 8 4.66 9.68 -6.71
N THR A 9 5.92 9.97 -6.44
CA THR A 9 6.61 9.58 -5.22
C THR A 9 7.23 10.83 -4.60
N ASN A 10 6.95 11.10 -3.33
CA ASN A 10 7.57 12.19 -2.58
C ASN A 10 8.42 11.59 -1.45
N PRO A 11 9.69 11.99 -1.31
CA PRO A 11 10.47 11.65 -0.13
C PRO A 11 9.93 12.40 1.08
N LEU A 12 9.96 11.74 2.25
CA LEU A 12 9.69 12.34 3.55
C LEU A 12 10.95 12.21 4.41
N ASP A 13 11.08 13.01 5.46
CA ASP A 13 12.27 12.99 6.33
C ASP A 13 12.57 11.60 6.93
N ASN A 14 11.53 10.79 7.15
CA ASN A 14 11.62 9.44 7.70
C ASN A 14 10.91 8.38 6.85
N GLY A 15 10.72 8.62 5.55
CA GLY A 15 9.91 7.71 4.73
C GLY A 15 9.63 8.19 3.31
N PHE A 16 8.49 7.76 2.76
CA PHE A 16 8.01 8.20 1.46
C PHE A 16 6.48 8.21 1.39
N GLU A 17 5.96 9.04 0.50
CA GLU A 17 4.57 9.05 0.05
C GLU A 17 4.53 8.60 -1.42
N LEU A 18 3.57 7.76 -1.78
CA LEU A 18 3.35 7.24 -3.13
C LEU A 18 1.88 7.45 -3.50
N SER A 19 1.62 8.28 -4.50
CA SER A 19 0.26 8.48 -5.02
C SER A 19 -0.07 7.47 -6.12
N LEU A 20 -1.29 6.96 -6.07
CA LEU A 20 -1.80 5.92 -6.97
C LEU A 20 -2.87 6.46 -7.91
N LEU A 21 -2.78 6.04 -9.17
CA LEU A 21 -3.68 6.44 -10.24
C LEU A 21 -4.30 5.21 -10.92
N ARG A 22 -5.57 5.30 -11.29
CA ARG A 22 -6.27 4.26 -12.06
C ARG A 22 -6.97 4.89 -13.26
N ILE A 23 -7.15 4.13 -14.33
CA ILE A 23 -8.05 4.51 -15.42
C ILE A 23 -9.47 4.03 -15.07
N ASN A 24 -10.41 4.97 -14.90
CA ASN A 24 -11.80 4.65 -14.60
C ASN A 24 -12.55 4.11 -15.84
N GLN A 25 -13.82 3.72 -15.68
CA GLN A 25 -14.63 3.16 -16.79
C GLN A 25 -14.81 4.13 -17.97
N ALA A 26 -14.73 5.43 -17.73
CA ALA A 26 -14.79 6.46 -18.77
C ALA A 26 -13.43 6.70 -19.46
N GLY A 27 -12.41 5.87 -19.18
CA GLY A 27 -11.08 6.00 -19.76
C GLY A 27 -10.26 7.16 -19.18
N ARG A 28 -10.69 7.77 -18.07
CA ARG A 28 -10.00 8.92 -17.47
C ARG A 28 -9.08 8.49 -16.33
N PRO A 29 -7.88 9.08 -16.21
CA PRO A 29 -7.05 8.92 -15.04
C PRO A 29 -7.72 9.55 -13.81
N VAL A 30 -7.82 8.79 -12.72
CA VAL A 30 -8.31 9.24 -11.41
C VAL A 30 -7.31 8.87 -10.33
N SER A 31 -7.07 9.78 -9.38
CA SER A 31 -6.34 9.44 -8.17
C SER A 31 -7.21 8.50 -7.34
N ILE A 32 -6.63 7.42 -6.83
CA ILE A 32 -7.37 6.43 -6.03
C ILE A 32 -6.92 6.39 -4.57
N GLY A 33 -5.77 6.98 -4.25
CA GLY A 33 -5.25 7.06 -2.91
C GLY A 33 -3.75 7.24 -2.85
N ASP A 34 -3.25 7.38 -1.63
CA ASP A 34 -1.84 7.56 -1.30
C ASP A 34 -1.39 6.47 -0.32
N ILE A 35 -0.22 5.89 -0.58
CA ILE A 35 0.50 5.05 0.36
C ILE A 35 1.54 5.93 1.05
N VAL A 36 1.49 6.02 2.37
CA VAL A 36 2.50 6.71 3.18
C VAL A 36 3.23 5.66 4.01
N ALA A 37 4.53 5.53 3.77
CA ALA A 37 5.39 4.61 4.47
C ALA A 37 6.42 5.39 5.30
N THR A 38 6.40 5.23 6.62
CA THR A 38 7.25 5.96 7.56
C THR A 38 7.93 5.01 8.53
N VAL A 39 9.18 5.30 8.88
CA VAL A 39 9.90 4.61 9.95
C VAL A 39 9.70 5.38 11.24
N GLU A 40 9.10 4.73 12.23
CA GLU A 40 8.77 5.32 13.52
C GLU A 40 9.35 4.46 14.66
N PRO A 41 9.86 5.06 15.74
CA PRO A 41 10.36 4.33 16.90
C PRO A 41 9.20 3.80 17.75
N GLU A 42 9.18 2.50 18.02
CA GLU A 42 8.17 1.85 18.85
C GLU A 42 8.78 1.30 20.15
N PRO A 43 8.20 1.63 21.34
CA PRO A 43 8.72 1.20 22.62
C PRO A 43 8.89 -0.32 22.72
N GLY A 44 10.09 -0.78 23.07
CA GLY A 44 10.39 -2.21 23.23
C GLY A 44 10.60 -3.00 21.93
N VAL A 45 10.41 -2.38 20.77
CA VAL A 45 10.59 -3.03 19.45
C VAL A 45 11.72 -2.39 18.64
N GLY A 46 11.91 -1.07 18.78
CA GLY A 46 12.87 -0.31 17.98
C GLY A 46 12.20 0.36 16.78
N ASN A 47 12.94 0.56 15.68
CA ASN A 47 12.40 1.22 14.49
C ASN A 47 11.47 0.29 13.71
N VAL A 48 10.23 0.71 13.49
CA VAL A 48 9.19 -0.04 12.78
C VAL A 48 8.76 0.73 11.53
N LEU A 49 8.59 0.02 10.41
CA LEU A 49 8.00 0.58 9.20
C LEU A 49 6.48 0.52 9.30
N PHE A 50 5.84 1.68 9.37
CA PHE A 50 4.39 1.82 9.24
C PHE A 50 4.04 2.11 7.79
N VAL A 51 3.10 1.33 7.23
CA VAL A 51 2.56 1.57 5.89
C VAL A 51 1.07 1.88 6.04
N ARG A 52 0.68 3.11 5.67
CA ARG A 52 -0.69 3.61 5.78
C ARG A 52 -1.22 3.87 4.38
N PHE A 53 -2.48 3.50 4.14
CA PHE A 53 -3.18 3.78 2.89
C PHE A 53 -4.29 4.80 3.14
N TYR A 54 -4.23 5.92 2.44
CA TYR A 54 -5.26 6.96 2.41
C TYR A 54 -6.00 6.84 1.10
N ASP A 55 -7.23 6.35 1.14
CA ASP A 55 -8.05 6.17 -0.04
C ASP A 55 -8.78 7.48 -0.43
N THR A 56 -9.26 7.49 -1.66
CA THR A 56 -10.19 8.52 -2.16
C THR A 56 -11.56 7.89 -2.42
N PRO A 57 -12.62 8.69 -2.61
CA PRO A 57 -13.94 8.18 -3.02
C PRO A 57 -13.88 7.32 -4.30
N ASP A 58 -12.91 7.57 -5.18
CA ASP A 58 -12.69 6.86 -6.44
C ASP A 58 -11.89 5.55 -6.28
N SER A 59 -11.45 5.21 -5.05
CA SER A 59 -10.76 3.95 -4.75
C SER A 59 -11.60 2.70 -5.07
N GLY A 60 -12.93 2.84 -5.00
CA GLY A 60 -13.86 1.73 -5.16
C GLY A 60 -13.92 0.80 -3.94
N MET A 61 -13.31 1.18 -2.81
CA MET A 61 -13.46 0.47 -1.53
C MET A 61 -14.89 0.67 -1.02
N ASP A 62 -15.70 -0.38 -1.04
CA ASP A 62 -17.05 -0.33 -0.51
C ASP A 62 -17.03 -0.25 1.03
N ARG A 63 -17.12 0.97 1.56
CA ARG A 63 -17.20 1.26 2.99
C ARG A 63 -18.60 1.06 3.59
N ARG A 64 -19.60 0.68 2.79
CA ARG A 64 -20.99 0.47 3.28
C ARG A 64 -21.14 -0.86 4.01
N THR A 65 -20.22 -1.79 3.78
CA THR A 65 -20.14 -3.01 4.57
C THR A 65 -19.21 -2.73 5.75
N PRO A 66 -19.70 -2.75 7.01
CA PRO A 66 -18.83 -2.55 8.16
C PRO A 66 -17.74 -3.61 8.15
N LEU A 67 -16.50 -3.17 8.43
CA LEU A 67 -15.36 -4.08 8.57
C LEU A 67 -15.70 -5.15 9.62
N PRO A 68 -15.36 -6.43 9.38
CA PRO A 68 -15.51 -7.49 10.38
C PRO A 68 -14.95 -7.04 11.74
N THR A 69 -15.56 -7.41 12.86
CA THR A 69 -15.06 -6.99 14.18
C THR A 69 -13.74 -7.68 14.56
N ASP A 70 -13.53 -8.89 14.05
CA ASP A 70 -12.32 -9.67 14.25
C ASP A 70 -11.14 -9.15 13.39
N GLN A 71 -9.97 -9.02 14.00
CA GLN A 71 -8.79 -8.44 13.34
C GLN A 71 -8.22 -9.33 12.23
N TRP A 72 -8.31 -10.65 12.37
CA TRP A 72 -7.86 -11.59 11.35
C TRP A 72 -8.81 -11.65 10.17
N GLU A 73 -10.09 -11.56 10.44
CA GLU A 73 -11.13 -11.49 9.41
C GLU A 73 -11.03 -10.18 8.61
N ARG A 74 -10.70 -9.05 9.27
CA ARG A 74 -10.35 -7.79 8.59
C ARG A 74 -9.15 -7.95 7.67
N LEU A 75 -8.06 -8.54 8.17
CA LEU A 75 -6.84 -8.75 7.40
C LEU A 75 -7.11 -9.65 6.18
N ARG A 76 -7.90 -10.70 6.37
CA ARG A 76 -8.26 -11.64 5.32
C ARG A 76 -9.15 -10.99 4.26
N ALA A 77 -10.19 -10.27 4.65
CA ALA A 77 -11.05 -9.53 3.72
C ALA A 77 -10.26 -8.47 2.93
N ALA A 78 -9.33 -7.76 3.57
CA ALA A 78 -8.44 -6.82 2.90
C ALA A 78 -7.48 -7.51 1.92
N ALA A 79 -6.94 -8.68 2.30
CA ALA A 79 -6.07 -9.47 1.44
C ALA A 79 -6.81 -10.05 0.23
N ASP A 80 -8.05 -10.54 0.42
CA ASP A 80 -8.88 -11.11 -0.64
C ASP A 80 -9.40 -10.03 -1.61
N ALA A 81 -9.69 -8.82 -1.11
CA ALA A 81 -10.09 -7.69 -1.94
C ALA A 81 -8.93 -7.15 -2.82
N CYS A 82 -7.69 -7.34 -2.36
CA CYS A 82 -6.49 -6.94 -3.07
C CYS A 82 -5.91 -8.12 -3.84
N VAL A 83 -6.41 -8.33 -5.07
CA VAL A 83 -6.00 -9.40 -6.01
C VAL A 83 -4.46 -9.50 -6.19
N ASP A 84 -3.76 -8.40 -5.95
CA ASP A 84 -2.30 -8.30 -6.11
C ASP A 84 -1.50 -8.74 -4.86
N ILE A 85 -2.13 -8.96 -3.69
CA ILE A 85 -1.42 -9.36 -2.45
C ILE A 85 -0.62 -10.65 -2.64
N PRO A 86 -1.14 -11.74 -3.25
CA PRO A 86 -0.34 -12.95 -3.43
C PRO A 86 0.90 -12.72 -4.33
N VAL A 87 0.76 -11.87 -5.35
CA VAL A 87 1.86 -11.51 -6.27
C VAL A 87 2.89 -10.61 -5.58
N LEU A 88 2.43 -9.63 -4.81
CA LEU A 88 3.29 -8.78 -3.98
C LEU A 88 4.01 -9.60 -2.91
N MET A 89 3.32 -10.46 -2.17
CA MET A 89 3.91 -11.27 -1.11
C MET A 89 4.91 -12.30 -1.63
N SER A 90 4.69 -12.84 -2.84
CA SER A 90 5.65 -13.75 -3.47
C SER A 90 6.90 -13.05 -4.02
N SER A 91 6.78 -11.78 -4.45
CA SER A 91 7.88 -11.00 -5.02
C SER A 91 8.66 -10.15 -4.00
N LEU A 92 8.01 -9.75 -2.90
CA LEU A 92 8.56 -8.92 -1.82
C LEU A 92 9.91 -9.44 -1.26
N PRO A 93 10.07 -10.75 -0.95
CA PRO A 93 11.33 -11.25 -0.41
C PRO A 93 12.53 -11.04 -1.35
N ALA A 94 12.32 -11.18 -2.66
CA ALA A 94 13.37 -10.97 -3.65
C ALA A 94 13.67 -9.47 -3.82
N ALA A 95 12.63 -8.63 -3.87
CA ALA A 95 12.79 -7.18 -3.96
C ALA A 95 13.55 -6.60 -2.77
N ILE A 96 13.22 -7.02 -1.54
CA ILE A 96 13.90 -6.59 -0.31
C ILE A 96 15.37 -7.00 -0.33
N LYS A 97 15.68 -8.25 -0.69
CA LYS A 97 17.08 -8.72 -0.79
C LYS A 97 17.88 -7.91 -1.80
N SER A 98 17.30 -7.61 -2.95
CA SER A 98 17.95 -6.79 -3.98
C SER A 98 18.23 -5.38 -3.49
N ALA A 99 17.24 -4.73 -2.87
CA ALA A 99 17.38 -3.38 -2.33
C ALA A 99 18.47 -3.30 -1.24
N VAL A 100 18.55 -4.27 -0.34
CA VAL A 100 19.60 -4.34 0.70
C VAL A 100 20.99 -4.54 0.09
N THR A 101 21.10 -5.26 -1.02
CA THR A 101 22.38 -5.49 -1.69
C THR A 101 22.85 -4.21 -2.39
N GLN A 102 21.93 -3.50 -3.04
CA GLN A 102 22.23 -2.25 -3.74
C GLN A 102 22.55 -1.10 -2.78
N SER A 103 21.95 -1.04 -1.58
CA SER A 103 22.22 0.02 -0.61
C SER A 103 23.56 -0.08 0.11
N ARG A 104 24.31 -1.17 -0.11
CA ARG A 104 25.66 -1.39 0.44
C ARG A 104 26.78 -1.04 -0.54
N GLN A 105 26.45 -0.61 -1.76
CA GLN A 105 27.38 -0.08 -2.77
C GLN A 105 27.41 1.45 -2.69
#